data_AF-A0A937PMK6-F1
#
_entry.id   AF-A0A937PMK6-F1
#
_cell.length_a   1.000
_cell.length_b   1.000
_cell.length_c   1.000
_cell.angle_alpha   90.00
_cell.angle_beta   90.00
_cell.angle_gamma   90.00
#
_symmetry.space_group_name_H-M   'P 1'
#
loop_
_entity.id
_entity.type
_entity.pdbx_description
1 polymer ?
#
loop_
_entity_poly.entity_id
_entity_poly.type
_entity_poly.pdbx_seq_one_letter_code
_entity_poly.pdbx_strand_id
1 'polypeptide(L)'
;MTPKNTSKILGPIETNIVARLTYEKKTIVTAEDFDRLFNLSPNDRKQVVFRLKKKKILTPIKRGVYAFSPLEAGPEGTGVDE
;
A
#
# COMPACT_ATOMS: atom_id res chain seq x y z
N MET A 1 13.01 -9.16 24.06
CA MET A 1 12.61 -9.87 22.82
C MET A 1 12.34 -8.83 21.76
N THR A 2 13.33 -8.54 20.91
CA THR A 2 13.20 -7.57 19.80
C THR A 2 12.21 -8.14 18.78
N PRO A 3 11.13 -7.43 18.41
CA PRO A 3 10.23 -7.95 17.40
C PRO A 3 11.03 -8.08 16.10
N LYS A 4 11.12 -9.33 15.63
CA LYS A 4 11.70 -9.75 14.36
C LYS A 4 10.76 -9.29 13.24
N ASN A 5 10.52 -7.97 13.15
CA ASN A 5 9.85 -7.38 12.02
C ASN A 5 10.87 -7.38 10.89
N THR A 6 10.97 -8.51 10.20
CA THR A 6 11.61 -8.65 8.90
C THR A 6 11.17 -7.45 8.09
N SER A 7 12.05 -6.46 8.00
CA SER A 7 11.90 -5.27 7.21
C SER A 7 11.68 -5.78 5.79
N LYS A 8 10.40 -5.87 5.39
CA LYS A 8 10.02 -6.04 3.99
C LYS A 8 10.50 -4.76 3.34
N ILE A 9 11.77 -4.73 2.93
CA ILE A 9 12.46 -3.52 2.49
C ILE A 9 11.58 -2.89 1.42
N LEU A 10 10.89 -1.82 1.79
CA LEU A 10 10.14 -1.01 0.84
C LEU A 10 11.21 -0.29 0.03
N GLY A 11 11.18 -0.51 -1.28
CA GLY A 11 11.98 0.30 -2.19
C GLY A 11 11.54 1.76 -2.08
N PRO A 12 12.38 2.72 -2.51
CA PRO A 12 12.12 4.15 -2.33
C PRO A 12 10.72 4.57 -2.83
N ILE A 13 10.28 4.02 -3.97
CA ILE A 13 8.95 4.29 -4.52
C ILE A 13 7.81 3.72 -3.67
N GLU A 14 7.99 2.52 -3.13
CA GLU A 14 6.98 1.88 -2.27
C GLU A 14 6.87 2.60 -0.94
N THR A 15 8.00 3.05 -0.38
CA THR A 15 8.06 3.86 0.84
C THR A 15 7.31 5.17 0.65
N ASN A 16 7.56 5.89 -0.45
CA ASN A 16 6.86 7.14 -0.74
C ASN A 16 5.34 6.91 -0.86
N ILE A 17 4.94 5.85 -1.56
CA ILE A 17 3.52 5.48 -1.70
C ILE A 17 2.88 5.21 -0.35
N VAL A 18 3.48 4.33 0.47
CA VAL A 18 2.93 3.98 1.79
C VAL A 18 2.86 5.22 2.67
N ALA A 19 3.93 6.01 2.74
CA ALA A 19 3.98 7.23 3.55
C ALA A 19 2.87 8.21 3.16
N ARG A 20 2.68 8.44 1.85
CA ARG A 20 1.67 9.36 1.34
C ARG A 20 0.25 8.87 1.64
N LEU A 21 -0.04 7.59 1.37
CA LEU A 21 -1.34 6.99 1.62
C LEU A 21 -1.69 6.96 3.12
N THR A 22 -0.71 6.67 3.98
CA THR A 22 -0.87 6.75 5.44
C THR A 22 -1.14 8.17 5.90
N TYR A 23 -0.37 9.16 5.40
CA TYR A 23 -0.56 10.56 5.76
C TYR A 23 -1.95 11.08 5.36
N GLU A 24 -2.44 10.69 4.17
CA GLU A 24 -3.78 11.05 3.69
C GLU A 24 -4.89 10.18 4.29
N LYS A 25 -4.55 9.23 5.19
CA LYS A 25 -5.49 8.26 5.79
C LYS A 25 -6.35 7.53 4.74
N LYS A 26 -5.80 7.27 3.55
CA LYS A 26 -6.53 6.58 2.49
C LYS A 26 -6.69 5.11 2.83
N THR A 27 -7.93 4.64 2.92
CA THR A 27 -8.27 3.22 3.07
C THR A 27 -8.44 2.52 1.72
N ILE A 28 -8.84 3.26 0.69
CA ILE A 28 -9.07 2.77 -0.67
C ILE A 28 -8.20 3.57 -1.65
N VAL A 29 -7.55 2.85 -2.55
CA VAL A 29 -6.67 3.43 -3.58
C VAL A 29 -7.01 2.82 -4.94
N THR A 30 -7.15 3.69 -5.93
CA THR A 30 -7.45 3.30 -7.31
C THR A 30 -6.21 3.31 -8.19
N ALA A 31 -6.29 2.65 -9.35
CA ALA A 31 -5.26 2.70 -10.37
C ALA A 31 -5.00 4.14 -10.86
N GLU A 32 -6.01 5.00 -10.86
CA GLU A 32 -5.88 6.42 -11.19
C GLU A 32 -5.20 7.21 -10.08
N ASP A 33 -5.41 6.88 -8.80
CA ASP A 33 -4.66 7.49 -7.70
C ASP A 33 -3.16 7.22 -7.84
N PHE A 34 -2.78 6.02 -8.28
CA PHE A 34 -1.37 5.70 -8.54
C PHE A 34 -0.77 6.57 -9.66
N ASP A 35 -1.53 6.79 -10.73
CA ASP A 35 -1.08 7.61 -11.85
C ASP A 35 -1.03 9.10 -11.46
N ARG A 36 -2.02 9.61 -10.72
CA ARG A 36 -2.11 11.03 -10.35
C ARG A 36 -1.17 11.43 -9.21
N LEU A 37 -1.05 10.60 -8.17
CA LEU A 37 -0.26 10.93 -6.97
C LEU A 37 1.23 10.64 -7.13
N PHE A 38 1.58 9.67 -7.98
CA PHE A 38 2.96 9.18 -8.11
C PHE A 38 3.47 9.20 -9.55
N ASN A 39 2.69 9.74 -10.50
CA ASN A 39 3.04 9.89 -11.90
C ASN A 39 3.57 8.60 -12.54
N LEU A 40 2.97 7.46 -12.16
CA LEU A 40 3.42 6.14 -12.60
C LEU A 40 2.91 5.84 -14.01
N SER A 41 3.80 5.32 -14.85
CA SER A 41 3.39 4.73 -16.13
C SER A 41 2.58 3.44 -15.87
N PRO A 42 1.74 3.00 -16.82
CA PRO A 42 0.95 1.76 -16.66
C PRO A 42 1.78 0.51 -16.32
N ASN A 43 3.03 0.44 -16.82
CA ASN A 43 3.96 -0.65 -16.54
C ASN A 43 4.52 -0.58 -15.11
N ASP A 44 4.95 0.60 -14.66
CA ASP A 44 5.48 0.82 -13.31
C ASP A 44 4.40 0.60 -12.26
N ARG A 45 3.18 1.08 -12.51
CA ARG A 45 2.02 0.82 -11.67
C ARG A 45 1.79 -0.68 -11.48
N LYS A 46 1.83 -1.48 -12.55
CA LYS A 46 1.65 -2.94 -12.45
C LYS A 46 2.72 -3.56 -11.53
N GLN A 47 3.98 -3.18 -11.69
CA GLN A 47 5.08 -3.69 -10.87
C GLN A 47 4.94 -3.27 -9.40
N VAL A 48 4.64 -1.99 -9.15
CA VAL A 48 4.45 -1.45 -7.80
C VAL A 48 3.27 -2.11 -7.11
N VAL A 49 2.11 -2.18 -7.76
CA VAL A 49 0.92 -2.86 -7.23
C VAL A 49 1.23 -4.32 -6.92
N PHE A 50 1.92 -5.04 -7.81
CA PHE A 50 2.32 -6.42 -7.58
C PHE A 50 3.19 -6.56 -6.32
N ARG A 51 4.20 -5.70 -6.15
CA ARG A 51 5.09 -5.73 -4.99
C ARG A 51 4.35 -5.39 -3.70
N LEU A 52 3.52 -4.35 -3.69
CA LEU A 52 2.72 -3.95 -2.54
C LEU A 52 1.70 -5.03 -2.15
N LYS A 53 1.06 -5.69 -3.13
CA LYS A 53 0.21 -6.87 -2.89
C LYS A 53 0.99 -8.02 -2.27
N LYS A 54 2.17 -8.37 -2.81
CA LYS A 54 3.04 -9.41 -2.25
C LYS A 54 3.44 -9.10 -0.80
N LYS A 55 3.55 -7.82 -0.46
CA LYS A 55 3.86 -7.34 0.89
C LYS A 55 2.63 -7.23 1.81
N LYS A 56 1.42 -7.56 1.32
CA LYS A 56 0.13 -7.44 2.02
C LYS A 56 -0.24 -6.00 2.39
N ILE A 57 0.27 -5.02 1.65
CA ILE A 57 -0.03 -3.59 1.84
C ILE A 57 -1.26 -3.19 1.02
N LEU A 58 -1.45 -3.86 -0.13
CA LEU A 58 -2.63 -3.68 -0.98
C LEU A 58 -3.39 -4.99 -1.11
N THR A 59 -4.71 -4.93 -0.94
CA THR A 59 -5.62 -6.05 -1.17
C THR A 59 -6.57 -5.69 -2.31
N PRO A 60 -6.64 -6.47 -3.40
CA PRO A 60 -7.54 -6.17 -4.50
C PRO A 60 -9.00 -6.33 -4.05
N ILE A 61 -9.83 -5.31 -4.30
CA ILE A 61 -11.28 -5.37 -4.09
C ILE A 61 -11.96 -5.69 -5.43
N LYS A 62 -11.64 -4.89 -6.44
CA LYS A 62 -12.08 -5.06 -7.84
C LYS A 62 -11.01 -4.55 -8.78
N ARG A 63 -11.19 -4.75 -10.09
CA ARG A 63 -10.22 -4.33 -11.10
C ARG A 63 -9.89 -2.84 -10.95
N GLY A 64 -8.62 -2.55 -10.65
CA GLY A 64 -8.12 -1.18 -10.49
C GLY A 64 -8.46 -0.51 -9.15
N VAL A 65 -8.99 -1.24 -8.17
CA VAL A 65 -9.32 -0.71 -6.83
C VAL A 65 -8.77 -1.64 -5.75
N TYR A 66 -8.06 -1.06 -4.79
CA TYR A 66 -7.33 -1.78 -3.76
C TYR A 66 -7.64 -1.20 -2.38
N ALA A 67 -7.83 -2.06 -1.39
CA ALA A 67 -7.76 -1.67 0.01
C ALA A 67 -6.30 -1.48 0.40
N PHE A 68 -5.99 -0.37 1.06
CA PHE A 68 -4.68 -0.08 1.63
C PHE A 68 -4.65 -0.46 3.10
N SER A 69 -3.63 -1.24 3.46
CA SER A 69 -3.35 -1.62 4.84
C SER A 69 -1.90 -1.23 5.13
N PRO A 70 -1.65 -0.20 5.95
CA PRO A 70 -0.29 0.19 6.29
C PRO A 70 0.41 -0.95 7.03
N LEU A 71 1.74 -1.02 6.92
CA LEU A 71 2.56 -2.06 7.57
C LEU A 71 2.42 -2.07 9.11
N GLU A 72 1.91 -0.99 9.70
CA GLU A 72 1.61 -0.85 11.12
C GLU A 72 0.29 -1.49 11.54
N ALA A 73 -0.54 -1.95 10.59
CA ALA A 73 -1.67 -2.80 10.93
C ALA A 73 -1.12 -4.15 11.41
N GLY A 74 -1.10 -4.34 12.74
CA GLY A 74 -0.88 -5.64 13.36
C GLY A 74 -1.87 -6.69 12.85
N PRO A 75 -1.80 -7.95 13.32
CA PRO A 75 -2.70 -9.03 12.88
C PRO A 75 -4.19 -8.72 13.04
N GLU A 76 -4.54 -7.65 13.73
CA GLU A 76 -5.88 -7.19 14.05
C GLU A 76 -6.48 -6.28 12.97
N GLY A 77 -5.70 -5.86 11.95
CA GLY A 77 -6.16 -4.91 10.96
C GLY A 77 -6.45 -3.54 11.57
N THR A 78 -6.57 -2.51 10.74
CA THR A 78 -7.16 -1.26 11.19
C THR A 78 -8.63 -1.56 11.50
N GLY A 79 -8.94 -1.76 12.78
CA GLY A 79 -10.31 -1.68 13.27
C GLY A 79 -10.87 -0.34 12.81
N VAL A 80 -11.77 -0.39 11.84
CA VAL A 80 -12.76 0.65 11.63
C VAL A 80 -13.68 0.55 12.84
N ASP A 81 -13.31 1.24 13.92
CA ASP A 81 -14.27 1.63 14.95
C ASP A 81 -14.80 3.00 14.51
N GLU A 82 -16.12 3.04 14.30
CA GLU A 82 -16.93 4.20 13.89
C GLU A 82 -17.10 5.17 15.07
#